data_AF-A0A6A2X0S7-F1
#
_entry.id   AF-A0A6A2X0S7-F1
#
_cell.length_a   1.000
_cell.length_b   1.000
_cell.length_c   1.000
_cell.angle_alpha   90.00
_cell.angle_beta   90.00
_cell.angle_gamma   90.00
#
_symmetry.space_group_name_H-M   'P 1'
#
loop_
_entity.id
_entity.type
_entity.pdbx_description
1 polymer ?
#
loop_
_entity_poly.entity_id
_entity_poly.type
_entity_poly.pdbx_seq_one_letter_code
_entity_poly.pdbx_strand_id
1 'polypeptide(L)'
;MEDDVGERSSFVIGLIENRAKEVGMAAFDLRSASLHLSQYIETSSSYQNTKTLLHFYDPMVIIVPPNKLAPEGMVGVSELVDRFYASVKKVVMARGCFDDTKGAMLIKNLAAKEPSALGLDTYYKQYYLCLASASAAIKCFSSDRIHHLFVPVTYLRVEAEKGVIVTSHSLVVTFNGSFGHVNIDATSVQNLEIVEPLHSALWGTTNKKRSLFHMLKTTKTIGGTRLLRANLLQPLQDIETINTRLDCVNVTPQPLGCGE
;
A
#
# COMPACT_ATOMS: atom_id res chain seq x y z
N MET A 1 -16.51 21.67 -34.07
CA MET A 1 -15.93 21.61 -32.72
C MET A 1 -16.46 20.32 -32.13
N GLU A 2 -15.67 19.27 -32.22
CA GLU A 2 -15.99 18.00 -31.58
C GLU A 2 -15.69 18.19 -30.10
N ASP A 3 -16.71 17.97 -29.26
CA ASP A 3 -16.60 18.01 -27.82
C ASP A 3 -15.65 16.89 -27.37
N ASP A 4 -14.42 17.26 -26.99
CA ASP A 4 -13.50 16.43 -26.24
C ASP A 4 -14.09 16.23 -24.83
N VAL A 5 -15.06 15.30 -24.74
CA VAL A 5 -15.56 14.79 -23.46
C VAL A 5 -14.42 13.95 -22.89
N GLY A 6 -13.45 14.61 -22.25
CA GLY A 6 -12.32 13.97 -21.59
C GLY A 6 -12.82 12.80 -20.73
N GLU A 7 -12.26 11.61 -20.97
CA GLU A 7 -12.66 10.40 -20.28
C GLU A 7 -12.58 10.62 -18.77
N ARG A 8 -13.73 10.59 -18.09
CA ARG A 8 -13.78 10.67 -16.62
C ARG A 8 -13.07 9.46 -16.03
N SER A 9 -12.22 9.69 -15.02
CA SER A 9 -11.53 8.62 -14.31
C SER A 9 -12.51 7.57 -13.75
N SER A 10 -12.10 6.31 -13.84
CA SER A 10 -12.82 5.12 -13.33
C SER A 10 -12.23 4.58 -12.03
N PHE A 11 -11.28 5.28 -11.41
CA PHE A 11 -10.58 4.79 -10.23
C PHE A 11 -11.34 5.03 -8.92
N VAL A 12 -11.51 3.96 -8.16
CA VAL A 12 -11.95 4.00 -6.76
C VAL A 12 -10.80 3.58 -5.87
N ILE A 13 -10.43 4.43 -4.92
CA ILE A 13 -9.26 4.22 -4.07
C ILE A 13 -9.68 4.00 -2.62
N GLY A 14 -9.27 2.87 -2.03
CA GLY A 14 -9.27 2.66 -0.58
C GLY A 14 -7.94 3.06 0.05
N LEU A 15 -7.98 3.75 1.18
CA LEU A 15 -6.81 4.18 1.95
C LEU A 15 -6.96 3.87 3.44
N ILE A 16 -5.92 3.29 4.03
CA ILE A 16 -5.78 3.16 5.48
C ILE A 16 -4.34 3.36 5.92
N GLU A 17 -4.15 3.94 7.08
CA GLU A 17 -2.84 4.06 7.71
C GLU A 17 -2.78 3.38 9.08
N ASN A 18 -1.57 3.01 9.49
CA ASN A 18 -1.28 2.60 10.85
C ASN A 18 -0.59 3.74 11.65
N ARG A 19 -0.42 3.55 12.96
CA ARG A 19 0.32 4.49 13.85
C ARG A 19 1.76 4.75 13.42
N ALA A 20 2.22 3.91 12.51
CA ALA A 20 3.56 3.83 12.04
C ALA A 20 3.81 4.74 10.81
N LYS A 21 2.77 5.44 10.34
CA LYS A 21 2.69 6.16 9.05
C LYS A 21 2.88 5.25 7.83
N GLU A 22 2.66 3.95 8.00
CA GLU A 22 2.54 3.06 6.86
C GLU A 22 1.13 3.18 6.31
N VAL A 23 1.04 3.34 5.00
CA VAL A 23 -0.21 3.55 4.27
C VAL A 23 -0.42 2.35 3.35
N GLY A 24 -1.58 1.74 3.46
CA GLY A 24 -2.13 0.83 2.47
C GLY A 24 -3.04 1.58 1.52
N MET A 25 -2.89 1.31 0.23
CA MET A 25 -3.72 1.81 -0.86
C MET A 25 -4.20 0.64 -1.71
N ALA A 26 -5.47 0.66 -2.08
CA ALA A 26 -6.02 -0.20 -3.11
C ALA A 26 -6.72 0.68 -4.15
N ALA A 27 -6.15 0.76 -5.35
CA ALA A 27 -6.72 1.49 -6.47
C ALA A 27 -7.42 0.51 -7.41
N PHE A 28 -8.73 0.60 -7.49
CA PHE A 28 -9.55 -0.25 -8.34
C PHE A 28 -9.98 0.52 -9.58
N ASP A 29 -9.49 0.12 -10.74
CA ASP A 29 -10.00 0.58 -12.02
C ASP A 29 -11.23 -0.24 -12.42
N LEU A 30 -12.39 0.42 -12.39
CA LEU A 30 -13.65 -0.19 -12.74
C LEU A 30 -13.81 -0.46 -14.23
N ARG A 31 -13.03 0.22 -15.08
CA ARG A 31 -13.12 0.07 -16.54
C ARG A 31 -12.32 -1.14 -17.02
N SER A 32 -11.09 -1.30 -16.55
CA SER A 32 -10.23 -2.42 -16.92
C SER A 32 -10.38 -3.64 -16.02
N ALA A 33 -11.15 -3.55 -14.94
CA ALA A 33 -11.23 -4.56 -13.89
C ALA A 33 -9.84 -4.91 -13.32
N SER A 34 -9.01 -3.89 -13.10
CA SER A 34 -7.69 -4.05 -12.48
C SER A 34 -7.66 -3.50 -11.05
N LEU A 35 -7.03 -4.23 -10.14
CA LEU A 35 -6.84 -3.84 -8.76
C LEU A 35 -5.35 -3.69 -8.47
N HIS A 36 -4.93 -2.45 -8.24
CA HIS A 36 -3.55 -2.09 -7.95
C HIS A 36 -3.38 -1.87 -6.45
N LEU A 37 -2.52 -2.68 -5.83
CA LEU A 37 -2.31 -2.71 -4.39
C LEU A 37 -0.94 -2.14 -4.07
N SER A 38 -0.89 -1.15 -3.19
CA SER A 38 0.36 -0.53 -2.77
C SER A 38 0.41 -0.35 -1.27
N GLN A 39 1.53 -0.70 -0.66
CA GLN A 39 1.80 -0.42 0.75
C GLN A 39 3.17 0.23 0.87
N TYR A 40 3.25 1.34 1.59
CA TYR A 40 4.48 2.13 1.72
C TYR A 40 4.49 2.91 3.02
N ILE A 41 5.68 3.28 3.48
CA ILE A 41 5.82 4.18 4.63
C ILE A 41 5.86 5.62 4.14
N GLU A 42 5.01 6.45 4.73
CA GLU A 42 5.11 7.89 4.60
C GLU A 42 6.23 8.41 5.52
N THR A 43 7.25 9.00 4.90
CA THR A 43 8.42 9.52 5.60
C THR A 43 8.23 10.96 6.08
N SER A 44 7.26 11.69 5.51
CA SER A 44 6.96 13.08 5.85
C SER A 44 5.63 13.23 6.64
N SER A 45 5.35 14.40 7.17
CA SER A 45 3.99 14.77 7.62
C SER A 45 3.12 15.28 6.47
N SER A 46 3.71 15.52 5.30
CA SER A 46 3.02 16.10 4.13
C SER A 46 2.36 15.07 3.21
N TYR A 47 2.54 13.76 3.48
CA TYR A 47 1.94 12.64 2.73
C TYR A 47 2.23 12.67 1.22
N GLN A 48 3.46 12.98 0.82
CA GLN A 48 3.80 13.17 -0.60
C GLN A 48 3.63 11.89 -1.42
N ASN A 49 4.02 10.74 -0.87
CA ASN A 49 3.87 9.46 -1.59
C ASN A 49 2.39 9.19 -1.90
N THR A 50 1.52 9.42 -0.91
CA THR A 50 0.07 9.29 -1.10
C THR A 50 -0.47 10.31 -2.08
N LYS A 51 -0.02 11.57 -2.05
CA LYS A 51 -0.44 12.61 -3.00
C LYS A 51 -0.05 12.26 -4.43
N THR A 52 1.18 11.81 -4.66
CA THR A 52 1.67 11.38 -5.97
C THR A 52 0.81 10.26 -6.53
N LEU A 53 0.51 9.24 -5.71
CA LEU A 53 -0.36 8.14 -6.11
C LEU A 53 -1.80 8.59 -6.42
N LEU A 54 -2.37 9.45 -5.57
CA LEU A 54 -3.70 10.00 -5.80
C LEU A 54 -3.76 10.86 -7.06
N HIS A 55 -2.70 11.61 -7.36
CA HIS A 55 -2.62 12.39 -8.60
C HIS A 55 -2.46 11.49 -9.84
N PHE A 56 -1.64 10.43 -9.73
CA PHE A 56 -1.42 9.46 -10.80
C PHE A 56 -2.70 8.72 -11.19
N TYR A 57 -3.46 8.23 -10.19
CA TYR A 57 -4.69 7.49 -10.44
C TYR A 57 -5.92 8.38 -10.67
N ASP A 58 -5.84 9.67 -10.31
CA ASP A 58 -6.92 10.64 -10.44
C ASP A 58 -8.30 10.09 -10.01
N PRO A 59 -8.50 9.67 -8.75
CA PRO A 59 -9.68 8.89 -8.36
C PRO A 59 -10.98 9.69 -8.44
N MET A 60 -12.05 9.02 -8.86
CA MET A 60 -13.41 9.56 -8.74
C MET A 60 -13.98 9.42 -7.32
N VAL A 61 -13.53 8.42 -6.56
CA VAL A 61 -13.96 8.15 -5.18
C VAL A 61 -12.76 7.76 -4.32
N ILE A 62 -12.67 8.35 -3.13
CA ILE A 62 -11.68 7.98 -2.11
C ILE A 62 -12.39 7.47 -0.85
N ILE A 63 -12.03 6.26 -0.41
CA ILE A 63 -12.60 5.58 0.74
C ILE A 63 -11.58 5.60 1.88
N VAL A 64 -11.98 6.13 3.04
CA VAL A 64 -11.10 6.27 4.22
C VAL A 64 -11.82 5.88 5.52
N PRO A 65 -11.08 5.50 6.58
CA PRO A 65 -11.66 5.32 7.91
C PRO A 65 -12.07 6.67 8.56
N PRO A 66 -13.01 6.65 9.54
CA PRO A 66 -13.45 7.87 10.23
C PRO A 66 -12.38 8.48 11.14
N ASN A 67 -12.37 9.83 11.21
CA ASN A 67 -11.42 10.61 12.02
C ASN A 67 -11.81 10.65 13.51
N LYS A 68 -13.11 10.79 13.82
CA LYS A 68 -13.63 11.14 15.16
C LYS A 68 -13.40 10.07 16.26
N LEU A 69 -12.97 8.87 15.89
CA LEU A 69 -12.72 7.73 16.79
C LEU A 69 -11.36 7.07 16.52
N ALA A 70 -10.48 7.76 15.78
CA ALA A 70 -9.17 7.24 15.42
C ALA A 70 -8.21 7.38 16.61
N PRO A 71 -7.40 6.35 16.91
CA PRO A 71 -6.27 6.50 17.81
C PRO A 71 -5.30 7.59 17.32
N GLU A 72 -4.59 8.25 18.22
CA GLU A 72 -3.56 9.23 17.87
C GLU A 72 -2.58 8.67 16.82
N GLY A 73 -2.30 9.48 15.79
CA GLY A 73 -1.42 9.11 14.68
C GLY A 73 -2.04 8.18 13.62
N MET A 74 -3.37 8.04 13.57
CA MET A 74 -4.08 7.26 12.55
C MET A 74 -5.17 8.06 11.78
N VAL A 75 -5.02 9.39 11.67
CA VAL A 75 -5.93 10.30 10.96
C VAL A 75 -5.31 11.00 9.75
N GLY A 76 -4.01 10.86 9.52
CA GLY A 76 -3.23 11.62 8.53
C GLY A 76 -3.74 11.46 7.10
N VAL A 77 -3.95 10.23 6.62
CA VAL A 77 -4.56 10.00 5.29
C VAL A 77 -5.98 10.55 5.18
N SER A 78 -6.78 10.52 6.25
CA SER A 78 -8.14 11.04 6.20
C SER A 78 -8.16 12.58 6.20
N GLU A 79 -7.27 13.21 6.96
CA GLU A 79 -7.05 14.67 6.99
C GLU A 79 -6.44 15.18 5.68
N LEU A 80 -5.52 14.43 5.08
CA LEU A 80 -4.97 14.68 3.75
C LEU A 80 -6.09 14.81 2.72
N VAL A 81 -7.00 13.83 2.68
CA VAL A 81 -8.13 13.81 1.76
C VAL A 81 -9.06 14.98 2.03
N ASP A 82 -9.39 15.26 3.29
CA ASP A 82 -10.23 16.41 3.67
C ASP A 82 -9.63 17.75 3.22
N ARG A 83 -8.31 17.90 3.29
CA ARG A 83 -7.63 19.17 3.01
C ARG A 83 -7.37 19.40 1.52
N PHE A 84 -6.96 18.37 0.78
CA PHE A 84 -6.42 18.52 -0.58
C PHE A 84 -7.30 17.92 -1.67
N TYR A 85 -8.25 17.04 -1.33
CA TYR A 85 -9.07 16.32 -2.29
C TYR A 85 -10.57 16.55 -2.05
N ALA A 86 -10.94 17.76 -1.61
CA ALA A 86 -12.32 18.14 -1.32
C ALA A 86 -13.24 18.08 -2.56
N SER A 87 -12.68 18.18 -3.77
CA SER A 87 -13.41 18.01 -5.04
C SER A 87 -13.71 16.55 -5.38
N VAL A 88 -12.97 15.60 -4.81
CA VAL A 88 -13.16 14.16 -5.03
C VAL A 88 -14.17 13.63 -4.02
N LYS A 89 -15.06 12.73 -4.45
CA LYS A 89 -16.04 12.16 -3.53
C LYS A 89 -15.35 11.31 -2.45
N LYS A 90 -15.42 11.77 -1.22
CA LYS A 90 -14.97 11.02 -0.04
C LYS A 90 -16.08 10.11 0.49
N VAL A 91 -15.75 8.85 0.76
CA VAL A 91 -16.62 7.88 1.42
C VAL A 91 -15.97 7.41 2.70
N VAL A 92 -16.67 7.58 3.82
CA VAL A 92 -16.16 7.16 5.14
C VAL A 92 -16.77 5.80 5.49
N MET A 93 -15.91 4.79 5.69
CA MET A 93 -16.32 3.45 6.11
C MET A 93 -15.75 3.11 7.50
N ALA A 94 -16.51 2.35 8.29
CA ALA A 94 -16.04 1.91 9.60
C ALA A 94 -14.71 1.15 9.48
N ARG A 95 -13.79 1.34 10.45
CA ARG A 95 -12.48 0.67 10.43
C ARG A 95 -12.57 -0.85 10.29
N GLY A 96 -13.61 -1.49 10.83
CA GLY A 96 -13.86 -2.93 10.65
C GLY A 96 -14.20 -3.38 9.21
N CYS A 97 -14.38 -2.44 8.27
CA CYS A 97 -14.44 -2.74 6.85
C CYS A 97 -13.06 -2.85 6.21
N PHE A 98 -12.02 -2.30 6.86
CA PHE A 98 -10.63 -2.41 6.45
C PHE A 98 -10.01 -3.62 7.14
N ASP A 99 -10.37 -4.80 6.65
CA ASP A 99 -10.00 -6.09 7.22
C ASP A 99 -9.09 -6.81 6.22
N ASP A 100 -7.83 -6.99 6.60
CA ASP A 100 -6.77 -7.59 5.80
C ASP A 100 -7.05 -9.06 5.47
N THR A 101 -7.56 -9.81 6.45
CA THR A 101 -7.93 -11.22 6.29
C THR A 101 -9.05 -11.37 5.26
N LYS A 102 -10.11 -10.57 5.38
CA LYS A 102 -11.19 -10.52 4.38
C LYS A 102 -10.68 -10.04 3.03
N GLY A 103 -9.81 -9.03 3.02
CA GLY A 103 -9.22 -8.47 1.81
C GLY A 103 -8.45 -9.50 0.99
N ALA A 104 -7.58 -10.29 1.63
CA ALA A 104 -6.84 -11.30 0.90
C ALA A 104 -7.69 -12.51 0.49
N MET A 105 -8.73 -12.88 1.26
CA MET A 105 -9.71 -13.87 0.78
C MET A 105 -10.43 -13.38 -0.47
N LEU A 106 -10.84 -12.10 -0.51
CA LEU A 106 -11.46 -11.50 -1.69
C LEU A 106 -10.51 -11.51 -2.87
N ILE A 107 -9.27 -11.07 -2.69
CA ILE A 107 -8.28 -11.04 -3.77
C ILE A 107 -8.00 -12.47 -4.29
N LYS A 108 -7.86 -13.45 -3.41
CA LYS A 108 -7.67 -14.86 -3.80
C LYS A 108 -8.82 -15.37 -4.67
N ASN A 109 -10.06 -15.02 -4.34
CA ASN A 109 -11.24 -15.47 -5.08
C ASN A 109 -11.46 -14.70 -6.40
N LEU A 110 -11.10 -13.41 -6.43
CA LEU A 110 -11.41 -12.52 -7.54
C LEU A 110 -10.29 -12.44 -8.57
N ALA A 111 -9.03 -12.72 -8.18
CA ALA A 111 -7.89 -12.62 -9.08
C ALA A 111 -7.95 -13.64 -10.21
N ALA A 112 -7.79 -13.17 -11.45
CA ALA A 112 -7.78 -14.01 -12.66
C ALA A 112 -6.61 -15.01 -12.71
N LYS A 113 -5.54 -14.71 -11.97
CA LYS A 113 -4.40 -15.59 -11.72
C LYS A 113 -4.09 -15.54 -10.23
N GLU A 114 -3.74 -16.68 -9.62
CA GLU A 114 -3.26 -16.66 -8.24
C GLU A 114 -2.07 -15.70 -8.13
N PRO A 115 -2.17 -14.65 -7.31
CA PRO A 115 -1.05 -13.75 -7.14
C PRO A 115 0.06 -14.52 -6.42
N SER A 116 1.20 -14.73 -7.08
CA SER A 116 2.35 -15.46 -6.52
C SER A 116 2.77 -14.93 -5.13
N ALA A 117 2.50 -13.65 -4.89
CA ALA A 117 2.66 -12.92 -3.64
C ALA A 117 1.80 -13.44 -2.46
N LEU A 118 0.61 -14.01 -2.67
CA LEU A 118 -0.31 -14.39 -1.60
C LEU A 118 -0.09 -15.81 -1.03
N GLY A 119 0.79 -16.61 -1.66
CA GLY A 119 1.07 -17.99 -1.22
C GLY A 119 2.04 -18.11 -0.04
N LEU A 120 2.60 -17.00 0.45
CA LEU A 120 3.63 -16.98 1.50
C LEU A 120 3.21 -16.12 2.69
N ASP A 121 3.17 -16.70 3.89
CA ASP A 121 2.78 -16.04 5.15
C ASP A 121 3.58 -14.75 5.44
N THR A 122 4.84 -14.71 5.01
CA THR A 122 5.72 -13.53 5.15
C THR A 122 5.23 -12.33 4.35
N TYR A 123 4.61 -12.57 3.19
CA TYR A 123 4.10 -11.53 2.30
C TYR A 123 2.77 -10.95 2.80
N TYR A 124 1.93 -11.77 3.42
CA TYR A 124 0.68 -11.32 4.05
C TYR A 124 0.94 -10.23 5.09
N LYS A 125 2.03 -10.36 5.87
CA LYS A 125 2.46 -9.35 6.84
C LYS A 125 3.02 -8.07 6.21
N GLN A 126 3.52 -8.14 4.98
CA GLN A 126 4.10 -6.98 4.27
C GLN A 126 3.04 -6.12 3.57
N TYR A 127 1.87 -6.70 3.23
CA TYR A 127 0.83 -6.05 2.45
C TYR A 127 -0.53 -5.92 3.18
N TYR A 128 -0.55 -6.20 4.49
CA TYR A 128 -1.79 -6.25 5.26
C TYR A 128 -2.66 -4.97 5.17
N LEU A 129 -2.07 -3.78 5.07
CA LEU A 129 -2.83 -2.52 4.96
C LEU A 129 -3.44 -2.32 3.58
N CYS A 130 -2.75 -2.71 2.49
CA CYS A 130 -3.34 -2.61 1.16
C CYS A 130 -4.40 -3.70 0.94
N LEU A 131 -4.24 -4.87 1.54
CA LEU A 131 -5.29 -5.92 1.60
C LEU A 131 -6.51 -5.40 2.36
N ALA A 132 -6.31 -4.77 3.52
CA ALA A 132 -7.39 -4.13 4.28
C ALA A 132 -8.08 -3.03 3.45
N SER A 133 -7.32 -2.23 2.71
CA SER A 133 -7.85 -1.21 1.80
C SER A 133 -8.68 -1.82 0.67
N ALA A 134 -8.25 -2.95 0.10
CA ALA A 134 -8.99 -3.66 -0.93
C ALA A 134 -10.33 -4.20 -0.42
N SER A 135 -10.34 -4.73 0.81
CA SER A 135 -11.57 -5.17 1.50
C SER A 135 -12.60 -4.04 1.56
N ALA A 136 -12.17 -2.85 2.01
CA ALA A 136 -13.05 -1.69 2.08
C ALA A 136 -13.48 -1.20 0.70
N ALA A 137 -12.56 -1.13 -0.27
CA ALA A 137 -12.83 -0.69 -1.64
C ALA A 137 -13.89 -1.56 -2.31
N ILE A 138 -13.73 -2.89 -2.25
CA ILE A 138 -14.66 -3.86 -2.85
C ILE A 138 -16.00 -3.85 -2.09
N LYS A 139 -15.97 -3.88 -0.76
CA LYS A 139 -17.18 -3.88 0.08
C LYS A 139 -18.00 -2.60 -0.07
N CYS A 140 -17.37 -1.50 -0.48
CA CYS A 140 -18.03 -0.22 -0.73
C CYS A 140 -19.15 -0.34 -1.77
N PHE A 141 -18.93 -1.16 -2.80
CA PHE A 141 -19.91 -1.41 -3.87
C PHE A 141 -21.09 -2.26 -3.44
N SER A 142 -20.93 -3.08 -2.39
CA SER A 142 -22.02 -3.87 -1.81
C SER A 142 -22.84 -3.11 -0.78
N SER A 143 -22.48 -1.86 -0.46
CA SER A 143 -23.19 -1.02 0.50
C SER A 143 -24.08 -0.03 -0.25
N ASP A 144 -25.35 0.06 0.14
CA ASP A 144 -26.38 0.98 -0.41
C ASP A 144 -25.97 2.47 -0.50
N ARG A 145 -24.85 2.86 0.15
CA ARG A 145 -24.33 4.23 0.18
C ARG A 145 -23.76 4.75 -1.15
N ILE A 146 -23.47 3.87 -2.12
CA ILE A 146 -22.88 4.25 -3.41
C ILE A 146 -23.81 3.99 -4.61
N HIS A 147 -24.91 3.24 -4.42
CA HIS A 147 -25.83 2.83 -5.48
C HIS A 147 -26.38 3.99 -6.33
N HIS A 148 -26.57 5.18 -5.77
CA HIS A 148 -27.07 6.35 -6.51
C HIS A 148 -26.01 7.13 -7.28
N LEU A 149 -24.71 6.96 -6.98
CA LEU A 149 -23.63 7.64 -7.70
C LEU A 149 -23.18 6.82 -8.92
N PHE A 150 -23.38 5.51 -8.88
CA PHE A 150 -23.11 4.60 -9.99
C PHE A 150 -24.42 4.33 -10.75
N VAL A 151 -24.88 5.32 -11.51
CA VAL A 151 -25.85 5.11 -12.60
C VAL A 151 -25.04 4.76 -13.87
N PRO A 152 -25.49 3.76 -14.64
CA PRO A 152 -24.74 2.53 -14.87
C PRO A 152 -23.46 2.75 -15.70
N VAL A 153 -22.29 2.55 -15.09
CA VAL A 153 -21.10 2.18 -15.86
C VAL A 153 -21.17 0.67 -16.06
N THR A 154 -22.10 0.29 -16.94
CA THR A 154 -22.20 -1.00 -17.60
C THR A 154 -20.92 -1.19 -18.38
N TYR A 155 -20.00 -2.04 -17.93
CA TYR A 155 -19.16 -2.94 -18.75
C TYR A 155 -18.28 -3.76 -17.80
N LEU A 156 -18.77 -4.92 -17.37
CA LEU A 156 -17.98 -6.15 -17.33
C LEU A 156 -18.94 -7.31 -17.64
N ARG A 157 -18.93 -7.74 -18.92
CA ARG A 157 -19.64 -8.85 -19.58
C ARG A 157 -20.96 -9.38 -18.96
N VAL A 158 -22.05 -8.94 -19.60
CA VAL A 158 -23.32 -9.62 -19.98
C VAL A 158 -23.68 -10.92 -19.25
N GLU A 159 -24.67 -10.84 -18.36
CA GLU A 159 -26.02 -11.46 -18.47
C GLU A 159 -26.91 -10.86 -17.36
N ALA A 160 -27.98 -10.18 -17.76
CA ALA A 160 -29.18 -9.77 -17.02
C ALA A 160 -29.08 -9.12 -15.60
N GLU A 161 -29.44 -7.83 -15.58
CA GLU A 161 -30.17 -7.11 -14.52
C GLU A 161 -29.59 -7.04 -13.09
N LYS A 162 -29.08 -5.82 -12.78
CA LYS A 162 -28.83 -5.22 -11.45
C LYS A 162 -27.49 -5.55 -10.78
N GLY A 163 -26.53 -4.66 -10.99
CA GLY A 163 -25.32 -4.51 -10.16
C GLY A 163 -24.02 -4.90 -10.86
N VAL A 164 -22.90 -4.39 -10.35
CA VAL A 164 -21.58 -4.89 -10.72
C VAL A 164 -21.41 -6.26 -10.07
N ILE A 165 -21.38 -7.31 -10.88
CA ILE A 165 -21.00 -8.65 -10.44
C ILE A 165 -19.50 -8.76 -10.64
N VAL A 166 -18.73 -8.61 -9.56
CA VAL A 166 -17.32 -9.01 -9.61
C VAL A 166 -17.31 -10.54 -9.62
N THR A 167 -17.15 -11.13 -10.80
CA THR A 167 -17.12 -12.58 -10.96
C THR A 167 -15.78 -13.11 -10.47
N SER A 168 -15.78 -14.31 -9.88
CA SER A 168 -14.55 -14.96 -9.44
C SER A 168 -13.58 -15.09 -10.62
N HIS A 169 -12.29 -14.87 -10.36
CA HIS A 169 -11.21 -14.95 -11.36
C HIS A 169 -11.30 -13.96 -12.54
N SER A 170 -11.85 -12.77 -12.33
CA SER A 170 -11.97 -11.73 -13.37
C SER A 170 -11.03 -10.54 -13.18
N LEU A 171 -10.49 -10.32 -11.97
CA LEU A 171 -9.67 -9.15 -11.66
C LEU A 171 -8.19 -9.38 -11.97
N VAL A 172 -7.58 -8.43 -12.67
CA VAL A 172 -6.12 -8.36 -12.77
C VAL A 172 -5.59 -7.69 -11.52
N VAL A 173 -4.85 -8.42 -10.69
CA VAL A 173 -4.33 -7.90 -9.42
C VAL A 173 -2.82 -7.65 -9.52
N THR A 174 -2.39 -6.43 -9.23
CA THR A 174 -0.98 -6.04 -9.22
C THR A 174 -0.57 -5.53 -7.85
N PHE A 175 0.58 -5.98 -7.37
CA PHE A 175 1.21 -5.46 -6.16
C PHE A 175 2.29 -4.47 -6.58
N ASN A 176 1.96 -3.18 -6.48
CA ASN A 176 2.82 -2.08 -6.86
C ASN A 176 3.58 -1.58 -5.63
N GLY A 177 4.91 -1.57 -5.70
CA GLY A 177 5.72 -0.73 -4.80
C GLY A 177 5.35 0.75 -4.95
N SER A 178 5.73 1.60 -3.99
CA SER A 178 5.51 3.05 -4.13
C SER A 178 6.23 3.63 -5.35
N PHE A 179 5.58 4.54 -6.08
CA PHE A 179 6.25 5.37 -7.09
C PHE A 179 7.42 6.10 -6.43
N GLY A 180 8.63 6.01 -7.02
CA GLY A 180 9.87 6.54 -6.44
C GLY A 180 10.70 5.50 -5.66
N HIS A 181 10.25 4.24 -5.61
CA HIS A 181 10.98 3.15 -4.98
C HIS A 181 11.14 1.96 -5.92
N VAL A 182 12.27 1.26 -5.81
CA VAL A 182 12.56 0.02 -6.54
C VAL A 182 11.60 -1.06 -6.06
N ASN A 183 10.94 -1.74 -6.99
CA ASN A 183 10.13 -2.91 -6.68
C ASN A 183 11.05 -4.14 -6.54
N ILE A 184 10.99 -4.82 -5.41
CA ILE A 184 11.72 -6.07 -5.15
C ILE A 184 10.70 -7.17 -5.01
N ASP A 185 10.74 -8.15 -5.92
CA ASP A 185 9.84 -9.29 -5.88
C ASP A 185 10.10 -10.21 -4.66
N ALA A 186 9.13 -11.04 -4.33
CA ALA A 186 9.17 -11.91 -3.15
C ALA A 186 10.36 -12.86 -3.12
N THR A 187 10.66 -13.45 -4.27
CA THR A 187 11.76 -14.40 -4.43
C THR A 187 13.08 -13.69 -4.19
N SER A 188 13.23 -12.47 -4.71
CA SER A 188 14.39 -11.62 -4.42
C SER A 188 14.49 -11.22 -2.95
N VAL A 189 13.40 -10.81 -2.28
CA VAL A 189 13.41 -10.48 -0.84
C VAL A 189 13.91 -11.65 0.02
N GLN A 190 13.48 -12.88 -0.31
CA GLN A 190 13.89 -14.10 0.39
C GLN A 190 15.31 -14.53 0.04
N ASN A 191 15.66 -14.59 -1.25
CA ASN A 191 16.99 -15.00 -1.71
C ASN A 191 18.10 -14.05 -1.25
N LEU A 192 17.78 -12.76 -1.11
CA LEU A 192 18.69 -11.75 -0.59
C LEU A 192 18.65 -11.65 0.95
N GLU A 193 17.82 -12.45 1.61
CA GLU A 193 17.63 -12.46 3.07
C GLU A 193 17.49 -11.04 3.63
N ILE A 194 16.67 -10.20 2.98
CA ILE A 194 16.62 -8.75 3.29
C ILE A 194 16.13 -8.55 4.73
N VAL A 195 15.11 -9.33 5.13
CA VAL A 195 14.42 -9.18 6.41
C VAL A 195 14.65 -10.38 7.32
N GLU A 196 14.48 -11.58 6.78
CA GLU A 196 14.58 -12.85 7.49
C GLU A 196 15.51 -13.80 6.73
N PRO A 197 16.28 -14.65 7.43
CA PRO A 197 17.14 -15.64 6.80
C PRO A 197 16.31 -16.77 6.18
N LEU A 198 16.81 -17.35 5.07
CA LEU A 198 16.15 -18.42 4.32
C LEU A 198 16.17 -19.77 5.07
N HIS A 199 17.17 -19.99 5.93
CA HIS A 199 17.37 -21.24 6.66
C HIS A 199 17.55 -21.04 8.16
N SER A 200 16.47 -20.66 8.84
CA SER A 200 16.42 -20.63 10.31
C SER A 200 16.40 -22.02 10.97
N ALA A 201 15.92 -23.06 10.27
CA ALA A 201 15.58 -24.36 10.88
C ALA A 201 16.66 -25.45 10.76
N LEU A 202 17.62 -25.32 9.83
CA LEU A 202 18.55 -26.41 9.49
C LEU A 202 19.90 -26.34 10.22
N TRP A 203 20.23 -25.22 10.85
CA TRP A 203 21.54 -25.01 11.48
C TRP A 203 21.33 -24.54 12.91
N GLY A 204 21.45 -25.47 13.87
CA GLY A 204 21.31 -25.27 15.32
C GLY A 204 22.35 -24.35 15.97
N THR A 205 22.79 -23.29 15.30
CA THR A 205 23.74 -22.30 15.80
C THR A 205 23.03 -20.98 16.04
N THR A 206 23.14 -20.45 17.25
CA THR A 206 22.46 -19.28 17.82
C THR A 206 22.97 -17.91 17.29
N ASN A 207 23.36 -17.81 16.03
CA ASN A 207 23.89 -16.58 15.45
C ASN A 207 22.77 -15.62 15.02
N LYS A 208 22.51 -14.58 15.83
CA LYS A 208 21.42 -13.60 15.69
C LYS A 208 21.58 -12.57 14.56
N LYS A 209 22.55 -12.74 13.65
CA LYS A 209 22.85 -11.82 12.53
C LYS A 209 22.86 -12.59 11.20
N ARG A 210 21.68 -12.86 10.64
CA ARG A 210 21.56 -13.64 9.38
C ARG A 210 20.70 -12.98 8.30
N SER A 211 20.25 -11.73 8.49
CA SER A 211 19.60 -10.97 7.44
C SER A 211 20.13 -9.55 7.40
N LEU A 212 20.04 -8.90 6.24
CA LEU A 212 20.50 -7.53 6.03
C LEU A 212 19.88 -6.57 7.06
N PHE A 213 18.59 -6.73 7.33
CA PHE A 213 17.87 -5.98 8.36
C PHE A 213 18.50 -6.14 9.75
N HIS A 214 18.79 -7.37 10.20
CA HIS A 214 19.37 -7.58 11.53
C HIS A 214 20.82 -7.08 11.63
N MET A 215 21.56 -7.08 10.52
CA MET A 215 22.91 -6.53 10.45
C MET A 215 22.91 -5.00 10.63
N LEU A 216 21.95 -4.33 9.99
CA LEU A 216 21.86 -2.86 9.99
C LEU A 216 21.01 -2.28 11.14
N LYS A 217 20.27 -3.11 11.89
CA LYS A 217 19.39 -2.68 12.98
C LYS A 217 20.18 -2.22 14.22
N THR A 218 20.79 -1.04 14.13
CA THR A 218 21.44 -0.32 15.24
C THR A 218 20.58 0.81 15.80
N THR A 219 19.39 1.00 15.24
CA THR A 219 18.42 2.05 15.61
C THR A 219 17.97 1.92 17.06
N LYS A 220 17.85 3.05 17.79
CA LYS A 220 17.46 3.09 19.21
C LYS A 220 15.95 3.20 19.45
N THR A 221 15.18 3.59 18.43
CA THR A 221 13.74 3.80 18.54
C THR A 221 12.97 2.81 17.68
N ILE A 222 11.75 2.47 18.10
CA ILE A 222 10.83 1.62 17.33
C ILE A 222 10.54 2.25 15.96
N GLY A 223 10.38 3.58 15.92
CA GLY A 223 10.20 4.34 14.68
C GLY A 223 11.38 4.20 13.72
N GLY A 224 12.61 4.30 14.24
CA GLY A 224 13.83 4.10 13.46
C GLY A 224 13.97 2.66 12.94
N THR A 225 13.71 1.66 13.78
CA THR A 225 13.71 0.24 13.36
C THR A 225 12.74 0.00 12.20
N ARG A 226 11.54 0.58 12.29
CA ARG A 226 10.54 0.48 11.22
C ARG A 226 10.98 1.19 9.95
N LEU A 227 11.52 2.40 10.07
CA LEU A 227 12.04 3.17 8.93
C LEU A 227 13.17 2.42 8.23
N LEU A 228 14.09 1.81 8.98
CA LEU A 228 15.15 0.96 8.42
C LEU A 228 14.55 -0.20 7.62
N ARG A 229 13.58 -0.93 8.19
CA ARG A 229 12.93 -2.05 7.51
C ARG A 229 12.28 -1.60 6.20
N ALA A 230 11.61 -0.46 6.18
CA ALA A 230 10.99 0.08 4.98
C ALA A 230 12.00 0.54 3.94
N ASN A 231 13.07 1.22 4.34
CA ASN A 231 14.12 1.63 3.40
C ASN A 231 14.81 0.43 2.72
N LEU A 232 14.92 -0.72 3.42
CA LEU A 232 15.48 -1.95 2.84
C LEU A 232 14.51 -2.65 1.88
N LEU A 233 13.22 -2.65 2.21
CA LEU A 233 12.18 -3.25 1.36
C LEU A 233 11.74 -2.35 0.20
N GLN A 234 12.01 -1.05 0.31
CA GLN A 234 11.64 -0.03 -0.68
C GLN A 234 12.83 0.92 -0.88
N PRO A 235 13.91 0.49 -1.55
CA PRO A 235 15.01 1.38 -1.89
C PRO A 235 14.52 2.52 -2.77
N LEU A 236 15.04 3.73 -2.58
CA LEU A 236 14.67 4.87 -3.42
C LEU A 236 15.21 4.71 -4.85
N GLN A 237 14.50 5.29 -5.81
CA GLN A 237 14.96 5.45 -7.20
C GLN A 237 15.54 6.85 -7.48
N ASP A 238 15.10 7.86 -6.71
CA ASP A 238 15.52 9.24 -6.92
C ASP A 238 16.97 9.49 -6.46
N ILE A 239 17.83 9.82 -7.42
CA ILE A 239 19.28 9.99 -7.20
C ILE A 239 19.57 11.17 -6.27
N GLU A 240 18.82 12.27 -6.38
CA GLU A 240 19.06 13.47 -5.56
C GLU A 240 18.78 13.20 -4.07
N THR A 241 17.64 12.56 -3.77
CA THR A 241 17.31 12.13 -2.41
C THR A 241 18.30 11.09 -1.87
N ILE A 242 18.78 10.16 -2.72
CA ILE A 242 19.81 9.18 -2.32
C ILE A 242 21.09 9.89 -1.91
N ASN A 243 21.60 10.82 -2.73
CA ASN A 243 22.83 11.56 -2.43
C ASN A 243 22.67 12.42 -1.18
N THR A 244 21.53 13.10 -1.01
CA THR A 244 21.24 13.87 0.20
C THR A 244 21.30 12.99 1.46
N ARG A 245 20.80 11.75 1.40
CA ARG A 245 20.89 10.80 2.51
C ARG A 245 22.31 10.32 2.76
N LEU A 246 23.10 10.09 1.71
CA LEU A 246 24.52 9.71 1.83
C LEU A 246 25.34 10.81 2.48
N ASP A 247 25.10 12.07 2.12
CA ASP A 247 25.77 13.22 2.73
C ASP A 247 25.50 13.31 4.23
N CYS A 248 24.25 13.07 4.65
CA CYS A 248 23.88 13.03 6.08
C CYS A 248 24.66 11.97 6.87
N VAL A 249 24.97 10.82 6.24
CA VAL A 249 25.75 9.75 6.88
C VAL A 249 27.24 10.10 6.91
N ASN A 250 27.79 10.64 5.82
CA ASN A 250 29.20 10.98 5.71
C ASN A 250 29.64 12.09 6.68
N VAL A 251 28.71 12.93 7.13
CA VAL A 251 28.96 14.00 8.11
C VAL A 251 29.00 13.49 9.55
N THR A 252 28.58 12.24 9.83
CA THR A 252 28.74 11.69 11.20
C THR A 252 30.22 11.41 11.51
N PRO A 253 30.77 11.95 12.60
CA PRO A 253 32.20 11.92 12.86
C PRO A 253 32.70 10.48 13.00
N GLN A 254 33.86 10.21 12.38
CA GLN A 254 34.59 8.96 12.58
C GLN A 254 34.76 8.71 14.09
N PRO A 255 34.66 7.43 14.55
CA PRO A 255 34.88 7.13 15.94
C PRO A 255 36.25 7.69 16.35
N LEU A 256 36.25 8.53 17.38
CA LEU A 256 37.46 9.03 18.03
C LEU A 256 38.38 7.82 18.24
N GLY A 257 39.48 7.78 17.51
CA GLY A 257 40.51 6.79 17.72
C GLY A 257 40.92 6.88 19.19
N CYS A 258 40.75 5.79 19.94
CA CYS A 258 41.43 5.65 21.22
C CYS A 258 42.92 5.78 20.92
N GLY A 259 43.51 6.90 21.31
CA GLY A 259 44.96 7.05 21.33
C GLY A 259 45.56 5.98 22.23
N GLU A 260 46.59 5.32 21.71
CA GLU A 260 47.59 4.60 22.51
C GLU A 260 48.39 5.59 23.36
#